data_AF-A0A1A8W3N2-F1
#
_entry.id   AF-A0A1A8W3N2-F1
#
_cell.length_a   1.000
_cell.length_b   1.000
_cell.length_c   1.000
_cell.angle_alpha   90.00
_cell.angle_beta   90.00
_cell.angle_gamma   90.00
#
_symmetry.space_group_name_H-M   'P 1'
#
loop_
_entity.id
_entity.type
_entity.pdbx_description
1 polymer ?
#
loop_
_entity_poly.entity_id
_entity_poly.type
_entity_poly.pdbx_seq_one_letter_code
_entity_poly.pdbx_strand_id
1 'polypeptide(L)'
;MQKAATEFAQVRPNQSLLLPTFLFTLGSKNNYTENGDHEQEAAEDYDPANLQIWLYDKPDIRIEGKILGFDEYMNMVLDESKEVSIKKKSRKELGKILLKGDTITLIMEA
;
A
#
# COMPACT_ATOMS: atom_id res chain seq x y z
N MET A 1 -16.54 -27.79 45.45
CA MET A 1 -16.58 -26.44 44.84
C MET A 1 -15.19 -26.13 44.30
N GLN A 2 -15.16 -25.64 43.06
CA GLN A 2 -14.08 -25.35 42.09
C GLN A 2 -12.61 -25.77 42.36
N LYS A 3 -12.11 -26.68 41.49
CA LYS A 3 -10.76 -26.65 40.90
C LYS A 3 -10.75 -25.68 39.72
N ALA A 4 -9.72 -24.85 39.57
CA ALA A 4 -9.20 -24.25 38.33
C ALA A 4 -8.15 -23.20 38.73
N ALA A 5 -7.07 -22.91 38.03
CA ALA A 5 -6.30 -23.56 36.98
C ALA A 5 -4.95 -22.83 37.02
N THR A 6 -3.87 -23.56 36.82
CA THR A 6 -2.53 -23.03 36.59
C THR A 6 -2.51 -22.35 35.22
N GLU A 7 -2.04 -21.10 35.12
CA GLU A 7 -1.39 -20.62 33.90
C GLU A 7 -0.40 -19.47 34.19
N PHE A 8 0.78 -19.58 33.60
CA PHE A 8 1.92 -18.69 33.78
C PHE A 8 1.73 -17.42 32.92
N ALA A 9 1.77 -16.24 33.54
CA ALA A 9 1.89 -14.97 32.82
C ALA A 9 3.31 -14.41 32.99
N GLN A 10 4.03 -14.38 31.87
CA GLN A 10 5.41 -13.93 31.73
C GLN A 10 5.53 -12.40 31.87
N VAL A 11 6.58 -11.98 32.58
CA VAL A 11 6.93 -10.60 32.95
C VAL A 11 7.30 -9.75 31.73
N ARG A 12 6.76 -8.52 31.64
CA ARG A 12 7.38 -7.39 30.89
C ARG A 12 7.38 -6.13 31.77
N PRO A 13 8.56 -5.56 32.13
CA PRO A 13 8.65 -4.32 32.87
C PRO A 13 8.87 -3.10 31.93
N ASN A 14 8.58 -1.91 32.47
CA ASN A 14 8.82 -0.56 31.93
C ASN A 14 7.78 0.02 30.96
N GLN A 15 6.73 0.63 31.52
CA GLN A 15 6.10 1.81 30.95
C GLN A 15 6.51 3.04 31.79
N SER A 16 7.23 3.98 31.21
CA SER A 16 7.36 5.35 31.73
C SER A 16 6.70 6.32 30.76
N LEU A 17 5.59 6.89 31.21
CA LEU A 17 4.89 8.04 30.64
C LEU A 17 5.84 9.22 30.47
N LEU A 18 5.90 9.86 29.30
CA LEU A 18 6.08 11.32 29.15
C LEU A 18 5.56 11.75 27.77
N LEU A 19 4.38 12.40 27.75
CA LEU A 19 3.96 13.23 26.63
C LEU A 19 4.76 14.55 26.68
N PRO A 20 5.40 15.02 25.60
CA PRO A 20 5.94 16.37 25.59
C PRO A 20 4.87 17.36 25.13
N THR A 21 4.37 18.12 26.10
CA THR A 21 3.52 19.29 25.95
C THR A 21 4.37 20.51 25.56
N PHE A 22 3.98 21.19 24.48
CA PHE A 22 4.06 22.65 24.25
C PHE A 22 5.37 23.36 23.84
N LEU A 23 5.28 23.89 22.60
CA LEU A 23 5.47 25.28 22.15
C LEU A 23 6.87 25.85 21.83
N PHE A 24 6.96 26.42 20.62
CA PHE A 24 7.44 27.79 20.30
C PHE A 24 8.46 27.86 19.15
N THR A 25 8.02 28.25 17.93
CA THR A 25 8.32 29.58 17.39
C THR A 25 7.76 29.74 15.97
N LEU A 26 7.07 30.85 15.75
CA LEU A 26 6.71 31.39 14.44
C LEU A 26 7.98 31.70 13.64
N GLY A 27 7.95 31.44 12.34
CA GLY A 27 9.00 31.83 11.41
C GLY A 27 8.60 31.59 9.97
N SER A 28 7.74 32.46 9.42
CA SER A 28 7.58 32.59 7.98
C SER A 28 8.92 32.99 7.37
N LYS A 29 9.54 32.09 6.60
CA LYS A 29 10.47 32.41 5.50
C LYS A 29 10.39 31.33 4.44
N ASN A 30 9.83 31.71 3.29
CA ASN A 30 10.32 31.21 2.00
C ASN A 30 11.85 31.25 2.01
N ASN A 31 12.49 30.18 1.54
CA ASN A 31 13.68 30.22 0.69
C ASN A 31 14.03 28.79 0.28
N TYR A 32 13.83 28.48 -0.99
CA TYR A 32 14.56 27.41 -1.65
C TYR A 32 16.03 27.80 -1.67
N THR A 33 16.81 27.23 -0.76
CA THR A 33 18.27 27.17 -0.91
C THR A 33 18.60 25.79 -1.47
N GLU A 34 19.13 25.77 -2.70
CA GLU A 34 19.95 24.66 -3.19
C GLU A 34 21.03 24.36 -2.16
N ASN A 35 21.22 23.08 -1.85
CA ASN A 35 22.48 22.34 -1.96
C ASN A 35 22.56 21.25 -0.87
N GLY A 36 22.46 20.00 -1.32
CA GLY A 36 23.56 19.07 -1.07
C GLY A 36 23.63 18.38 0.29
N ASP A 37 22.51 18.10 0.94
CA ASP A 37 22.44 17.04 1.95
C ASP A 37 21.40 16.03 1.45
N HIS A 38 21.85 14.91 0.89
CA HIS A 38 20.99 13.74 0.76
C HIS A 38 20.77 13.16 2.15
N GLU A 39 19.98 13.88 2.96
CA GLU A 39 19.15 13.25 3.96
C GLU A 39 18.29 12.27 3.17
N GLN A 40 18.59 10.97 3.32
CA GLN A 40 17.64 9.93 2.97
C GLN A 40 16.46 10.14 3.93
N GLU A 41 15.59 11.04 3.52
CA GLU A 41 14.26 11.24 4.07
C GLU A 41 13.60 9.86 4.00
N ALA A 42 13.42 9.24 5.17
CA ALA A 42 12.75 7.95 5.28
C ALA A 42 11.43 8.11 4.53
N ALA A 43 11.28 7.40 3.41
CA ALA A 43 10.05 7.43 2.63
C ALA A 43 8.90 7.23 3.62
N GLU A 44 8.03 8.24 3.76
CA GLU A 44 6.78 8.08 4.49
C GLU A 44 6.16 6.76 4.01
N ASP A 45 5.71 5.94 4.96
CA ASP A 45 5.16 4.60 4.71
C ASP A 45 3.86 4.74 3.90
N TYR A 46 4.03 4.91 2.58
CA TYR A 46 2.96 5.02 1.62
C TYR A 46 2.57 3.61 1.20
N ASP A 47 1.42 3.13 1.66
CA ASP A 47 0.82 1.90 1.13
C ASP A 47 0.16 2.24 -0.22
N PRO A 48 0.71 1.79 -1.36
CA PRO A 48 0.12 2.08 -2.65
C PRO A 48 -1.27 1.45 -2.74
N ALA A 49 -2.24 2.25 -3.20
CA ALA A 49 -3.61 1.82 -3.35
C ALA A 49 -3.71 0.55 -4.22
N ASN A 50 -4.49 -0.42 -3.76
CA ASN A 50 -4.84 -1.58 -4.57
C ASN A 50 -5.88 -1.14 -5.60
N LEU A 51 -5.62 -1.43 -6.87
CA LEU A 51 -6.53 -1.08 -7.95
C LEU A 51 -7.13 -2.31 -8.57
N GLN A 52 -8.37 -2.19 -9.02
CA GLN A 52 -9.05 -3.16 -9.86
C GLN A 52 -9.15 -2.63 -11.29
N ILE A 53 -8.71 -3.46 -12.24
CA ILE A 53 -8.64 -3.15 -13.66
C ILE A 53 -9.58 -4.07 -14.42
N TRP A 54 -10.40 -3.46 -15.27
CA TRP A 54 -11.38 -4.15 -16.10
C TRP A 54 -10.78 -4.38 -17.48
N LEU A 55 -10.86 -5.61 -17.97
CA LEU A 55 -10.34 -5.97 -19.28
C LEU A 55 -11.42 -5.80 -20.36
N TYR A 56 -11.02 -5.30 -21.54
CA TYR A 56 -11.90 -5.13 -22.70
C TYR A 56 -12.40 -6.47 -23.25
N ASP A 57 -11.48 -7.37 -23.61
CA ASP A 57 -11.83 -8.66 -24.22
C ASP A 57 -12.45 -9.66 -23.25
N LYS A 58 -12.23 -9.48 -21.94
CA LYS A 58 -12.60 -10.45 -20.91
C LYS A 58 -13.36 -9.77 -19.76
N PRO A 59 -14.65 -9.45 -19.94
CA PRO A 59 -15.44 -8.75 -18.93
C PRO A 59 -15.65 -9.56 -17.65
N ASP A 60 -15.51 -10.90 -17.72
CA ASP A 60 -15.62 -11.79 -16.56
C ASP A 60 -14.37 -11.81 -15.68
N ILE A 61 -13.27 -11.21 -16.14
CA ILE A 61 -11.99 -11.17 -15.47
C ILE A 61 -11.67 -9.73 -15.07
N ARG A 62 -11.17 -9.59 -13.85
CA ARG A 62 -10.59 -8.36 -13.32
C ARG A 62 -9.15 -8.64 -12.90
N ILE A 63 -8.28 -7.66 -13.08
CA ILE A 63 -6.91 -7.71 -12.55
C ILE A 63 -6.87 -6.77 -11.36
N GLU A 64 -6.51 -7.29 -10.20
CA GLU A 64 -6.22 -6.48 -9.01
C GLU A 64 -4.72 -6.39 -8.82
N GLY A 65 -4.19 -5.24 -8.43
CA GLY A 65 -2.76 -5.09 -8.17
C GLY A 65 -2.34 -3.66 -7.79
N LYS A 66 -1.07 -3.53 -7.41
CA LYS A 66 -0.42 -2.25 -7.07
C LYS A 66 0.36 -1.73 -8.28
N ILE A 67 0.13 -0.49 -8.71
CA ILE A 67 0.88 0.08 -9.84
C ILE A 67 2.30 0.41 -9.39
N LEU A 68 3.30 -0.11 -10.11
CA LEU A 68 4.71 0.30 -9.98
C LEU A 68 5.12 1.33 -11.02
N GLY A 69 4.48 1.32 -12.20
CA GLY A 69 4.74 2.27 -13.26
C GLY A 69 3.79 2.11 -14.44
N PHE A 70 3.68 3.15 -15.26
CA PHE A 70 2.90 3.18 -16.49
C PHE A 70 3.63 3.97 -17.59
N ASP A 71 3.25 3.78 -18.84
CA ASP A 71 3.78 4.52 -19.99
C ASP A 71 2.69 5.31 -20.74
N GLU A 72 3.09 6.01 -21.81
CA GLU A 72 2.21 6.77 -22.70
C GLU A 72 1.16 5.93 -23.46
N TYR A 73 1.39 4.61 -23.56
CA TYR A 73 0.46 3.66 -24.16
C TYR A 73 -0.42 2.99 -23.12
N MET A 74 -0.35 3.43 -21.85
CA MET A 74 -1.05 2.83 -20.71
C MET A 74 -0.66 1.36 -20.46
N ASN A 75 0.52 0.91 -20.91
CA ASN A 75 1.07 -0.34 -20.39
C ASN A 75 1.44 -0.13 -18.93
N MET A 76 1.11 -1.10 -18.07
CA MET A 76 1.26 -0.95 -16.63
C MET A 76 2.07 -2.10 -16.05
N VAL A 77 3.05 -1.77 -15.20
CA VAL A 77 3.73 -2.75 -14.36
C VAL A 77 2.97 -2.81 -13.04
N LEU A 78 2.41 -3.98 -12.75
CA LEU A 78 1.66 -4.23 -11.53
C LEU A 78 2.44 -5.18 -10.63
N ASP A 79 2.39 -4.93 -9.31
CA ASP A 79 2.89 -5.85 -8.29
C ASP A 79 1.74 -6.55 -7.55
N GLU A 80 2.09 -7.65 -6.87
CA GLU A 80 1.16 -8.44 -6.05
C GLU A 80 -0.17 -8.78 -6.77
N SER A 81 -0.11 -8.94 -8.09
CA SER A 81 -1.29 -8.92 -8.93
C SER A 81 -2.09 -10.21 -8.82
N LYS A 82 -3.41 -10.09 -8.95
CA LYS A 82 -4.38 -11.19 -8.83
C LYS A 82 -5.38 -11.12 -9.98
N GLU A 83 -5.62 -12.26 -10.61
CA GLU A 83 -6.72 -12.46 -11.54
C GLU A 83 -7.98 -12.84 -10.75
N VAL A 84 -9.01 -12.02 -10.84
CA VAL A 84 -10.31 -12.24 -10.19
C VAL A 84 -11.32 -12.62 -11.25
N SER A 85 -11.83 -13.85 -11.19
CA SER A 85 -12.92 -14.29 -12.05
C SER A 85 -14.26 -14.04 -11.36
N ILE A 86 -15.08 -13.17 -11.95
CA ILE A 86 -16.41 -12.83 -11.40
C ILE A 86 -17.34 -14.05 -11.46
N LYS A 87 -17.31 -14.79 -12.58
CA LYS A 87 -18.14 -16.00 -12.78
C LYS A 87 -17.78 -17.13 -11.83
N LYS A 88 -16.49 -17.40 -11.67
CA LYS A 88 -16.00 -18.53 -10.84
C LYS A 88 -15.78 -18.15 -9.38
N LYS A 89 -15.87 -16.85 -9.04
CA LYS A 89 -15.51 -16.29 -7.73
C LYS A 89 -14.14 -16.78 -7.25
N SER A 90 -13.22 -16.98 -8.18
CA SER A 90 -11.87 -17.47 -7.92
C SER A 90 -10.88 -16.34 -8.03
N ARG A 91 -9.89 -16.31 -7.13
CA ARG A 91 -8.73 -15.43 -7.20
C ARG A 91 -7.49 -16.25 -7.49
N LYS A 92 -6.70 -15.84 -8.47
CA LYS A 92 -5.43 -16.49 -8.84
C LYS A 92 -4.32 -15.46 -8.75
N GLU A 93 -3.31 -15.74 -7.94
CA GLU A 93 -2.12 -14.89 -7.83
C GLU A 93 -1.29 -14.99 -9.11
N LEU A 94 -0.86 -13.83 -9.60
CA LEU A 94 0.00 -13.66 -10.78
C LEU A 94 1.38 -13.09 -10.39
N GLY A 95 1.47 -12.36 -9.28
CA GLY A 95 2.70 -11.69 -8.85
C GLY A 95 2.95 -10.43 -9.66
N LYS A 96 4.19 -10.21 -10.10
CA LYS A 96 4.56 -9.04 -10.91
C LYS A 96 4.25 -9.28 -12.39
N ILE A 97 3.43 -8.42 -12.99
CA ILE A 97 3.02 -8.55 -14.40
C ILE A 97 3.14 -7.23 -15.16
N LEU A 98 3.27 -7.35 -16.49
CA LEU A 98 3.10 -6.24 -17.43
C LEU A 98 1.73 -6.38 -18.09
N LEU A 99 0.82 -5.45 -17.82
CA LEU A 99 -0.49 -5.37 -18.47
C LEU A 99 -0.38 -4.45 -19.68
N LYS A 100 -0.87 -4.90 -20.84
CA LYS A 100 -0.89 -4.07 -22.04
C LYS A 100 -2.04 -3.07 -21.99
N GLY A 101 -1.78 -1.82 -22.36
CA GLY A 101 -2.77 -0.74 -22.27
C GLY A 101 -3.97 -0.88 -23.20
N ASP A 102 -3.81 -1.57 -24.33
CA ASP A 102 -4.89 -1.90 -25.27
C ASP A 102 -5.98 -2.81 -24.67
N THR A 103 -5.64 -3.55 -23.61
CA THR A 103 -6.59 -4.45 -22.93
C THR A 103 -7.41 -3.77 -21.84
N ILE A 104 -7.12 -2.52 -21.48
CA ILE A 104 -7.69 -1.82 -20.31
C ILE A 104 -8.98 -1.07 -20.70
N THR A 105 -10.06 -1.29 -19.95
CA THR A 105 -11.32 -0.56 -20.09
C THR A 105 -11.54 0.46 -18.97
N LEU A 106 -11.30 0.06 -17.72
CA LEU A 106 -11.57 0.88 -16.54
C LEU A 106 -10.57 0.54 -15.43
N ILE A 107 -10.13 1.56 -14.71
CA ILE A 107 -9.26 1.47 -13.54
C ILE A 107 -10.01 2.12 -12.38
N MET A 108 -10.08 1.43 -11.24
CA MET A 108 -10.71 1.93 -10.03
C MET A 108 -9.96 1.47 -8.79
N GLU A 109 -10.10 2.21 -7.69
CA GLU A 109 -9.67 1.76 -6.36
C GLU A 109 -10.51 0.53 -5.94
N ALA A 110 -9.84 -0.50 -5.42
CA ALA A 110 -10.44 -1.80 -5.10
C ALA A 110 -11.02 -1.85 -3.68
#